data_AF-A0A7S2J2P6-F1
#
_entry.id   AF-A0A7S2J2P6-F1
#
_cell.length_a   1.000
_cell.length_b   1.000
_cell.length_c   1.000
_cell.angle_alpha   90.00
_cell.angle_beta   90.00
_cell.angle_gamma   90.00
#
_symmetry.space_group_name_H-M   'P 1'
#
loop_
_entity.id
_entity.type
_entity.pdbx_description
1 polymer ?
#
loop_
_entity_poly.entity_id
_entity_poly.type
_entity_poly.pdbx_seq_one_letter_code
_entity_poly.pdbx_strand_id
1 'polypeptide(L)'
;RLARAGFEELPDGGAWALKPGGRYFVTSEGTSICAFAVGGALDLRSGGVVIAAAHTDSPCLKVRPCSKVPAKAGTVQLGVNTYGGGLWHTWFDRPLGLAGTVVVRAEPEGMEERLVR
;
A
#
# COMPACT_ATOMS: atom_id res chain seq x y z
N ARG A 1 2.86 6.14 10.65
CA ARG A 1 2.60 5.81 12.09
C ARG A 1 3.85 5.25 12.76
N LEU A 2 4.51 4.27 12.15
CA LEU A 2 5.75 3.65 12.66
C LEU A 2 6.88 4.65 12.91
N ALA A 3 7.14 5.56 11.97
CA ALA A 3 8.10 6.66 12.16
C ALA A 3 7.84 7.48 13.45
N ARG A 4 6.57 7.85 13.71
CA ARG A 4 6.19 8.56 14.94
C ARG A 4 6.36 7.72 16.22
N ALA A 5 6.37 6.39 16.10
CA ALA A 5 6.62 5.47 17.20
C ALA A 5 8.12 5.19 17.40
N GLY A 6 9.00 5.84 16.63
CA GLY A 6 10.45 5.71 16.71
C GLY A 6 11.01 4.50 15.96
N PHE A 7 10.31 4.02 14.92
CA PHE A 7 10.89 3.10 13.95
C PHE A 7 11.61 3.88 12.85
N GLU A 8 12.80 3.42 12.49
CA GLU A 8 13.60 3.96 11.39
C GLU A 8 13.17 3.34 10.06
N GLU A 9 12.98 4.16 9.03
CA GLU A 9 12.68 3.68 7.68
C GLU A 9 13.96 3.21 7.00
N LEU A 10 13.94 1.98 6.48
CA LEU A 10 15.03 1.40 5.73
C LEU A 10 14.74 1.52 4.22
N PRO A 11 15.79 1.70 3.39
CA PRO A 11 15.62 1.73 1.94
C PRO A 11 15.17 0.37 1.41
N ASP A 12 14.30 0.40 0.40
CA ASP A 12 13.88 -0.77 -0.38
C ASP A 12 15.01 -1.18 -1.34
N GLY A 13 16.05 -1.78 -0.76
CA GLY A 13 17.28 -2.17 -1.44
C GLY A 13 18.55 -1.60 -0.80
N GLY A 14 19.70 -2.22 -1.10
CA GLY A 14 21.00 -1.86 -0.53
C GLY A 14 21.31 -2.52 0.81
N ALA A 15 22.40 -2.09 1.44
CA ALA A 15 22.85 -2.66 2.72
C ALA A 15 22.17 -1.97 3.91
N TRP A 16 21.74 -2.77 4.89
CA TRP A 16 21.15 -2.27 6.12
C TRP A 16 22.14 -2.37 7.29
N ALA A 17 22.28 -1.27 8.04
CA ALA A 17 23.10 -1.22 9.25
C ALA A 17 22.22 -1.37 10.50
N LEU A 18 21.83 -2.61 10.80
CA LEU A 18 20.95 -2.92 11.94
C LEU A 18 21.71 -2.95 13.26
N LYS A 19 21.07 -2.47 14.34
CA LYS A 19 21.63 -2.45 15.69
C LYS A 19 20.76 -3.24 16.67
N PRO A 20 21.35 -3.94 17.66
CA PRO A 20 20.59 -4.50 18.77
C PRO A 20 19.76 -3.43 19.47
N GLY A 21 18.50 -3.75 19.78
CA GLY A 21 17.53 -2.80 20.35
C GLY A 21 16.89 -1.85 19.33
N GLY A 22 17.32 -1.90 18.06
CA GLY A 22 16.78 -1.07 16.98
C GLY A 22 15.38 -1.49 16.54
N ARG A 23 14.64 -0.53 15.96
CA ARG A 23 13.29 -0.72 15.43
C ARG A 23 13.22 -0.14 14.03
N TYR A 24 12.78 -0.93 13.07
CA TYR A 24 12.91 -0.63 11.65
C TYR A 24 11.65 -0.98 10.88
N PHE A 25 11.38 -0.26 9.80
CA PHE A 25 10.38 -0.67 8.82
C PHE A 25 10.88 -0.42 7.40
N VAL A 26 10.38 -1.23 6.47
CA VAL A 26 10.61 -1.07 5.05
C VAL A 26 9.26 -1.12 4.34
N THR A 27 9.10 -0.28 3.33
CA THR A 27 7.95 -0.31 2.43
C THR A 27 8.45 -0.74 1.06
N SER A 28 7.80 -1.76 0.49
CA SER A 28 8.13 -2.25 -0.84
C SER A 28 7.02 -1.87 -1.82
N GLU A 29 7.42 -1.24 -2.92
CA GLU A 29 6.55 -0.76 -4.01
C GLU A 29 5.35 0.08 -3.51
N GLY A 30 5.47 0.75 -2.36
CA GLY A 30 4.41 1.57 -1.76
C GLY A 30 3.15 0.82 -1.29
N THR A 31 3.06 -0.50 -1.45
CA THR A 31 1.84 -1.30 -1.18
C THR A 31 2.01 -2.31 -0.06
N SER A 32 3.25 -2.76 0.18
CA SER A 32 3.61 -3.71 1.22
C SER A 32 4.46 -3.05 2.28
N ILE A 33 4.26 -3.42 3.55
CA ILE A 33 5.04 -2.89 4.67
C ILE A 33 5.48 -4.02 5.59
N CYS A 34 6.76 -4.00 5.96
CA CYS A 34 7.33 -4.90 6.95
C CYS A 34 7.94 -4.05 8.06
N ALA A 35 7.56 -4.32 9.30
CA ALA A 35 8.12 -3.64 10.47
C ALA A 35 8.64 -4.68 11.46
N PHE A 36 9.82 -4.45 12.01
CA PHE A 36 10.48 -5.37 12.92
C PHE A 36 11.30 -4.64 13.98
N ALA A 37 11.55 -5.33 15.09
CA ALA A 37 12.40 -4.86 16.18
C ALA A 37 13.49 -5.91 16.43
N VAL A 38 14.73 -5.45 16.58
CA VAL A 38 15.88 -6.30 16.89
C VAL A 38 16.04 -6.34 18.41
N GLY A 39 15.96 -7.52 19.01
CA GLY A 39 16.15 -7.67 20.46
C GLY A 39 17.51 -7.16 20.91
N GLY A 40 17.57 -6.43 22.03
CA GLY A 40 18.84 -5.88 22.56
C GLY A 40 19.85 -6.95 22.98
N ALA A 41 19.37 -8.14 23.37
CA ALA A 41 20.17 -9.30 23.73
C ALA A 41 20.01 -10.44 22.72
N LEU A 42 19.75 -10.13 21.44
CA LEU A 42 19.56 -11.14 20.41
C LEU A 42 20.86 -11.95 20.23
N ASP A 43 20.82 -13.20 20.65
CA ASP A 43 21.82 -14.23 20.33
C ASP A 43 21.28 -15.08 19.17
N LEU A 44 22.03 -15.20 18.08
CA LEU A 44 21.63 -15.97 16.91
C LEU A 44 21.60 -17.49 17.17
N ARG A 45 22.25 -17.97 18.24
CA ARG A 45 22.30 -19.40 18.59
C ARG A 45 21.09 -19.85 19.42
N SER A 46 20.52 -18.95 20.22
CA SER A 46 19.45 -19.26 21.17
C SER A 46 18.17 -18.44 20.98
N GLY A 47 18.22 -17.38 20.18
CA GLY A 47 17.10 -16.53 19.84
C GLY A 47 16.19 -17.11 18.77
N GLY A 48 14.98 -16.57 18.69
CA GLY A 48 14.00 -16.90 17.66
C GLY A 48 13.38 -15.64 17.07
N VAL A 49 12.66 -15.80 15.95
CA VAL A 49 11.89 -14.72 15.31
C VAL A 49 10.41 -14.97 15.56
N VAL A 50 9.72 -13.98 16.12
CA VAL A 50 8.26 -14.01 16.25
C VAL A 50 7.69 -13.14 15.13
N ILE A 51 6.90 -13.76 14.25
CA ILE A 51 6.33 -13.11 13.08
C ILE A 51 4.81 -13.09 13.18
N ALA A 52 4.23 -11.91 13.03
CA ALA A 52 2.81 -11.74 12.76
C ALA A 52 2.66 -11.27 11.32
N ALA A 53 1.78 -11.92 10.56
CA ALA A 53 1.53 -11.60 9.16
C ALA A 53 0.08 -11.17 8.96
N ALA A 54 -0.11 -10.18 8.11
CA ALA A 54 -1.40 -9.69 7.64
C ALA A 54 -1.24 -9.17 6.20
N HIS A 55 -2.34 -8.78 5.56
CA HIS A 55 -2.33 -8.20 4.22
C HIS A 55 -2.94 -6.79 4.24
N THR A 56 -2.53 -5.93 3.31
CA THR A 56 -2.91 -4.51 3.26
C THR A 56 -4.06 -4.21 2.31
N ASP A 57 -4.41 -5.17 1.46
CA ASP A 57 -5.45 -5.02 0.46
C ASP A 57 -6.82 -5.52 0.96
N SER A 58 -7.87 -5.20 0.21
CA SER A 58 -9.23 -5.65 0.48
C SER A 58 -10.01 -5.67 -0.83
N PRO A 59 -11.07 -6.51 -0.94
CA PRO A 59 -11.90 -6.50 -2.13
C PRO A 59 -12.47 -5.12 -2.42
N CYS A 60 -12.35 -4.66 -3.67
CA CYS A 60 -12.76 -3.30 -4.06
C CYS A 60 -13.11 -3.18 -5.55
N LEU A 61 -13.74 -2.06 -5.91
CA LEU A 61 -13.94 -1.68 -7.30
C LEU A 61 -12.73 -0.86 -7.78
N LYS A 62 -11.89 -1.45 -8.64
CA LYS A 62 -10.74 -0.76 -9.25
C LYS A 62 -11.13 -0.13 -10.57
N VAL A 63 -10.71 1.10 -10.81
CA VAL A 63 -10.93 1.78 -12.11
C VAL A 63 -10.22 1.02 -13.22
N ARG A 64 -10.91 0.77 -14.34
CA ARG A 64 -10.31 0.13 -15.52
C ARG A 64 -9.29 1.07 -16.18
N PRO A 65 -8.21 0.56 -16.80
CA PRO A 65 -7.32 1.39 -17.61
C PRO A 65 -8.07 2.18 -18.70
N CYS A 66 -8.99 1.50 -19.41
CA CYS A 66 -9.98 2.12 -20.27
C CYS A 66 -11.30 2.25 -19.51
N SER A 67 -11.46 3.32 -18.74
CA SER A 67 -12.63 3.52 -17.85
C SER A 67 -13.79 4.28 -18.50
N LYS A 68 -13.58 4.89 -19.68
CA LYS A 68 -14.65 5.58 -20.42
C LYS A 68 -15.65 4.54 -20.92
N VAL A 69 -16.91 4.72 -20.53
CA VAL A 69 -18.04 3.92 -21.02
C VAL A 69 -19.03 4.81 -21.77
N PRO A 70 -19.77 4.28 -22.76
CA PRO A 70 -20.79 5.05 -23.46
C PRO A 70 -21.81 5.61 -22.48
N ALA A 71 -22.14 6.90 -22.61
CA ALA A 71 -23.17 7.51 -21.79
C ALA A 71 -24.51 6.78 -22.01
N LYS A 72 -25.16 6.41 -20.91
CA LYS A 72 -26.46 5.77 -20.90
C LYS A 72 -27.41 6.58 -20.03
N ALA A 73 -28.63 6.77 -20.51
CA ALA A 73 -29.68 7.51 -19.79
C ALA A 73 -29.23 8.91 -19.30
N GLY A 74 -28.39 9.61 -20.09
CA GLY A 74 -27.90 10.96 -19.74
C GLY A 74 -26.87 11.00 -18.61
N THR A 75 -26.32 9.84 -18.18
CA THR A 75 -25.35 9.77 -17.09
C THR A 75 -23.92 9.53 -17.59
N VAL A 76 -22.95 10.11 -16.87
CA VAL A 76 -21.53 9.74 -17.00
C VAL A 76 -21.26 8.60 -16.02
N GLN A 77 -20.67 7.53 -16.52
CA GLN A 77 -20.34 6.34 -15.74
C GLN A 77 -18.83 6.08 -15.81
N LEU A 78 -18.29 5.39 -14.80
CA LEU A 78 -16.89 5.00 -14.73
C LEU A 78 -16.76 3.48 -14.76
N GLY A 79 -16.05 2.95 -15.74
CA GLY A 79 -15.79 1.52 -15.87
C GLY A 79 -14.86 0.99 -14.78
N VAL A 80 -15.29 -0.05 -14.06
CA VAL A 80 -14.55 -0.66 -12.94
C VAL A 80 -14.39 -2.18 -13.11
N ASN A 81 -13.36 -2.74 -12.47
CA ASN A 81 -13.12 -4.16 -12.28
C ASN A 81 -13.31 -4.53 -10.81
N THR A 82 -13.87 -5.71 -10.57
CA THR A 82 -13.96 -6.31 -9.23
C THR A 82 -12.62 -6.93 -8.85
N TYR A 83 -11.94 -6.35 -7.88
CA TYR A 83 -10.70 -6.89 -7.32
C TYR A 83 -11.02 -7.77 -6.11
N GLY A 84 -10.62 -9.05 -6.12
CA GLY A 84 -10.88 -10.01 -5.06
C GLY A 84 -12.27 -10.66 -5.12
N GLY A 85 -12.72 -11.26 -4.01
CA GLY A 85 -14.00 -11.96 -3.87
C GLY A 85 -15.02 -11.22 -2.99
N GLY A 86 -15.30 -9.96 -3.30
CA GLY A 86 -16.19 -9.12 -2.50
C GLY A 86 -17.68 -9.44 -2.63
N LEU A 87 -18.46 -9.05 -1.64
CA LEU A 87 -19.92 -9.10 -1.68
C LEU A 87 -20.48 -7.91 -2.51
N TRP A 88 -20.40 -8.01 -3.83
CA TRP A 88 -20.61 -6.86 -4.75
C TRP A 88 -21.96 -6.16 -4.64
N HIS A 89 -23.02 -6.89 -4.29
CA HIS A 89 -24.34 -6.31 -4.12
C HIS A 89 -24.38 -5.28 -2.97
N THR A 90 -23.49 -5.37 -1.99
CA THR A 90 -23.42 -4.43 -0.85
C THR A 90 -22.81 -3.07 -1.21
N TRP A 91 -22.18 -2.96 -2.38
CA TRP A 91 -21.56 -1.73 -2.91
C TRP A 91 -22.57 -0.80 -3.61
N PHE A 92 -23.76 -1.30 -3.95
CA PHE A 92 -24.84 -0.49 -4.51
C PHE A 92 -25.38 0.48 -3.45
N ASP A 93 -25.90 1.62 -3.91
CA ASP A 93 -26.52 2.66 -3.08
C ASP A 93 -25.61 3.19 -1.95
N ARG A 94 -24.30 3.22 -2.22
CA ARG A 94 -23.29 3.83 -1.36
C ARG A 94 -22.71 5.09 -2.00
N PRO A 95 -22.45 6.17 -1.22
CA PRO A 95 -21.63 7.27 -1.69
C PRO A 95 -20.17 6.81 -1.80
N LEU A 96 -19.72 6.49 -3.02
CA LEU A 96 -18.38 5.99 -3.27
C LEU A 96 -17.40 7.14 -3.53
N GLY A 97 -16.25 7.11 -2.86
CA GLY A 97 -15.08 7.95 -3.18
C GLY A 97 -14.06 7.20 -4.05
N LEU A 98 -12.98 7.89 -4.41
CA LEU A 98 -11.84 7.31 -5.13
C LEU A 98 -10.56 7.57 -4.34
N ALA A 99 -9.71 6.55 -4.23
CA ALA A 99 -8.38 6.67 -3.65
C ALA A 99 -7.42 5.72 -4.38
N GLY A 100 -6.14 6.04 -4.35
CA GLY A 100 -5.10 5.22 -4.96
C GLY A 100 -3.87 6.02 -5.36
N THR A 101 -2.99 5.39 -6.12
CA THR A 101 -1.79 6.02 -6.66
C THR A 101 -2.05 6.48 -8.10
N VAL A 102 -1.64 7.69 -8.41
CA VAL A 102 -1.59 8.21 -9.78
C VAL A 102 -0.14 8.46 -10.18
N VAL A 103 0.19 8.08 -11.41
CA VAL A 103 1.48 8.43 -12.02
C VAL A 103 1.25 9.65 -12.89
N VAL A 104 1.96 10.74 -12.62
CA VAL A 104 1.84 11.99 -13.35
C VAL A 104 3.19 12.40 -13.94
N ARG A 105 3.15 13.15 -15.02
CA ARG A 105 4.35 13.74 -15.62
C ARG A 105 4.87 14.86 -14.72
N ALA A 106 6.15 14.80 -14.38
CA ALA A 106 6.84 15.88 -13.67
C ALA A 106 7.43 16.89 -14.67
N GLU A 107 7.44 18.17 -14.30
CA GLU A 107 8.09 19.25 -15.05
C GLU A 107 9.54 19.43 -14.55
N PRO A 108 10.54 19.67 -15.42
CA PRO A 108 10.50 19.78 -16.88
C PRO A 108 10.54 18.42 -17.61
N GLU A 109 10.94 17.34 -16.94
CA GLU A 109 10.97 15.98 -17.49
C GLU A 109 10.91 14.96 -16.36
N GLY A 110 10.19 13.85 -16.57
CA GLY A 110 10.10 12.74 -15.61
C GLY A 110 8.66 12.27 -15.33
N MET A 111 8.56 11.27 -14.46
CA MET A 111 7.30 10.75 -13.90
C MET A 111 7.40 10.76 -12.38
N GLU A 112 6.31 11.06 -11.71
CA GLU A 112 6.21 10.98 -10.25
C GLU A 112 4.94 10.23 -9.85
N GLU A 113 5.01 9.49 -8.75
CA GLU A 113 3.86 8.82 -8.16
C GLU A 113 3.28 9.69 -7.04
N ARG A 114 1.96 9.84 -7.01
CA ARG A 114 1.25 10.58 -5.97
C ARG A 114 0.09 9.76 -5.43
N LEU A 115 -0.01 9.71 -4.10
CA LEU A 115 -1.16 9.12 -3.42
C LEU A 115 -2.30 10.15 -3.34
N VAL A 116 -3.50 9.75 -3.77
CA VAL A 116 -4.71 10.57 -3.74
C VAL A 116 -5.82 9.88 -2.94
N ARG A 117 -6.66 10.67 -2.27
CA ARG A 117 -7.83 10.24 -1.51
C ARG A 117 -8.90 11.32 -1.51
#